data_AF-A0A1V2BDL0-F1
#
_entry.id   AF-A0A1V2BDL0-F1
#
_cell.length_a   1.000
_cell.length_b   1.000
_cell.length_c   1.000
_cell.angle_alpha   90.00
_cell.angle_beta   90.00
_cell.angle_gamma   90.00
#
_symmetry.space_group_name_H-M   'P 1'
#
loop_
_entity.id
_entity.type
_entity.pdbx_description
1 polymer ?
#
loop_
_entity_poly.entity_id
_entity_poly.type
_entity_poly.pdbx_seq_one_letter_code
_entity_poly.pdbx_strand_id
1 'polypeptide(L)'
;MPITPLTASNVSYWPVYQAAINAIVTEGCNVILCYWPDGVHHVPDTTQWYTMWKQVDTVYKNNAAVLYEPINEPVDYSSTNLCNLYANFLNQLNPASWKCILDGTGYAGEVISVGNDSRLTSQYLGLHCYWWFYGSYNVWSSYYNIVSGKVGTYASRTVITEVGVETFRKISFWWQWDTGVYEDQAFLTGSLAYSKDNLIGTIAWSGVNDIDTYRWFSANNNLVEVNPGCANMFRWSWGLTATPKWQGPIADGRFKLQNRASNLMLDNLGSTTDGASVAQWQDGTSANQQWNVSYTDGYYTLSCATGKNCLDVGSNTSDGSAVQQKALSFSNNSQRWTFVSTGDGYYKVVNLTTGKCLDTGGQTTNGSSLQQWSGSSSYNQQWKFIQL
;
A
#
# COMPACT_ATOMS: atom_id res chain seq x y z
N MET A 1 -12.16 11.56 10.55
CA MET A 1 -12.55 11.27 11.95
C MET A 1 -14.06 10.98 11.96
N PRO A 2 -14.47 9.78 12.42
CA PRO A 2 -15.88 9.38 12.41
C PRO A 2 -16.69 10.13 13.47
N ILE A 3 -17.80 10.74 13.09
CA ILE A 3 -18.71 11.49 13.96
C ILE A 3 -20.13 10.94 13.85
N THR A 4 -20.87 10.98 14.95
CA THR A 4 -22.27 10.57 15.03
C THR A 4 -23.09 11.62 15.77
N PRO A 5 -24.43 11.61 15.67
CA PRO A 5 -25.27 12.50 16.47
C PRO A 5 -25.01 12.38 17.97
N LEU A 6 -24.72 11.18 18.46
CA LEU A 6 -24.34 10.95 19.86
C LEU A 6 -23.04 11.70 20.21
N THR A 7 -22.06 11.71 19.32
CA THR A 7 -20.77 12.39 19.54
C THR A 7 -20.95 13.90 19.68
N ALA A 8 -21.73 14.52 18.79
CA ALA A 8 -21.93 15.97 18.82
C ALA A 8 -22.92 16.41 19.92
N SER A 9 -24.02 15.69 20.12
CA SER A 9 -25.06 16.11 21.07
C SER A 9 -24.71 15.88 22.55
N ASN A 10 -23.74 15.00 22.84
CA ASN A 10 -23.36 14.66 24.20
C ASN A 10 -22.38 15.68 24.80
N VAL A 11 -22.77 16.30 25.91
CA VAL A 11 -21.99 17.35 26.61
C VAL A 11 -20.65 16.86 27.17
N SER A 12 -20.47 15.55 27.37
CA SER A 12 -19.21 14.95 27.82
C SER A 12 -18.31 14.57 26.65
N TYR A 13 -18.88 14.12 25.53
CA TYR A 13 -18.10 13.65 24.37
C TYR A 13 -17.69 14.80 23.45
N TRP A 14 -18.58 15.75 23.19
CA TRP A 14 -18.33 16.81 22.22
C TRP A 14 -17.12 17.68 22.56
N PRO A 15 -16.91 18.15 23.82
CA PRO A 15 -15.71 18.91 24.16
C PRO A 15 -14.40 18.12 23.99
N VAL A 16 -14.40 16.82 24.31
CA VAL A 16 -13.24 15.95 24.13
C VAL A 16 -12.93 15.78 22.64
N TYR A 17 -13.97 15.57 21.84
CA TYR A 17 -13.85 15.43 20.39
C TYR A 17 -13.35 16.74 19.74
N GLN A 18 -13.83 17.90 20.18
CA GLN A 18 -13.31 19.20 19.77
C GLN A 18 -11.84 19.39 20.14
N ALA A 19 -11.43 18.99 21.34
CA ALA A 19 -10.04 19.09 21.76
C ALA A 19 -9.11 18.30 20.83
N ALA A 20 -9.53 17.09 20.40
CA ALA A 20 -8.78 16.31 19.42
C ALA A 20 -8.71 17.00 18.04
N ILE A 21 -9.84 17.50 17.52
CA ILE A 21 -9.88 18.26 16.26
C ILE A 21 -8.93 19.46 16.32
N ASN A 22 -9.03 20.26 17.38
CA ASN A 22 -8.25 21.48 17.54
C ASN A 22 -6.76 21.20 17.71
N ALA A 23 -6.39 20.11 18.39
CA ALA A 23 -4.99 19.68 18.49
C ALA A 23 -4.42 19.37 17.11
N ILE A 24 -5.13 18.60 16.29
CA ILE A 24 -4.69 18.26 14.92
C ILE A 24 -4.57 19.51 14.05
N VAL A 25 -5.55 20.42 14.11
CA VAL A 25 -5.52 21.67 13.35
C VAL A 25 -4.38 22.59 13.81
N THR A 26 -4.06 22.62 15.10
CA THR A 26 -2.95 23.43 15.65
C THR A 26 -1.59 22.96 15.12
N GLU A 27 -1.45 21.66 14.85
CA GLU A 27 -0.26 21.08 14.19
C GLU A 27 -0.22 21.33 12.67
N GLY A 28 -1.17 22.11 12.13
CA GLY A 28 -1.23 22.48 10.70
C GLY A 28 -1.89 21.43 9.81
N CYS A 29 -2.52 20.41 10.38
CA CYS A 29 -3.22 19.38 9.62
C CYS A 29 -4.69 19.73 9.37
N ASN A 30 -5.22 19.31 8.22
CA ASN A 30 -6.66 19.33 7.97
C ASN A 30 -7.34 18.13 8.67
N VAL A 31 -8.58 18.32 9.09
CA VAL A 31 -9.42 17.29 9.70
C VAL A 31 -10.69 17.13 8.87
N ILE A 32 -10.95 15.92 8.40
CA ILE A 32 -12.24 15.56 7.81
C ILE A 32 -13.11 14.96 8.91
N LEU A 33 -14.28 15.55 9.14
CA LEU A 33 -15.32 14.96 9.97
C LEU A 33 -16.25 14.17 9.06
N CYS A 34 -16.38 12.88 9.29
CA CYS A 34 -17.20 12.00 8.46
C CYS A 34 -18.33 11.40 9.27
N TYR A 35 -19.57 11.60 8.85
CA TYR A 35 -20.70 10.96 9.51
C TYR A 35 -20.67 9.45 9.30
N TRP A 36 -20.55 8.70 10.38
CA TRP A 36 -20.52 7.25 10.35
C TRP A 36 -21.87 6.66 10.79
N PRO A 37 -22.74 6.23 9.86
CA PRO A 37 -23.99 5.58 10.24
C PRO A 37 -23.72 4.24 10.96
N ASP A 38 -24.50 3.96 12.01
CA ASP A 38 -24.35 2.74 12.81
C ASP A 38 -25.21 1.61 12.23
N GLY A 39 -24.57 0.55 11.75
CA GLY A 39 -25.22 -0.65 11.23
C GLY A 39 -26.02 -0.49 9.93
N VAL A 40 -25.97 0.67 9.28
CA VAL A 40 -26.65 0.99 8.00
C VAL A 40 -25.76 1.87 7.13
N HIS A 41 -26.08 2.03 5.85
CA HIS A 41 -25.34 2.85 4.87
C HIS A 41 -26.19 4.00 4.31
N HIS A 42 -27.13 4.50 5.11
CA HIS A 42 -27.94 5.69 4.86
C HIS A 42 -28.10 6.53 6.12
N VAL A 43 -28.66 7.75 5.98
CA VAL A 43 -29.07 8.57 7.13
C VAL A 43 -30.46 8.10 7.60
N PRO A 44 -30.58 7.44 8.76
CA PRO A 44 -31.87 6.91 9.23
C PRO A 44 -32.79 8.01 9.76
N ASP A 45 -32.24 9.04 10.40
CA ASP A 45 -32.96 10.21 10.90
C ASP A 45 -32.29 11.49 10.40
N THR A 46 -32.84 12.06 9.34
CA THR A 46 -32.32 13.30 8.74
C THR A 46 -32.43 14.50 9.69
N THR A 47 -33.42 14.55 10.58
CA THR A 47 -33.58 15.66 11.54
C THR A 47 -32.46 15.65 12.56
N GLN A 48 -32.17 14.48 13.12
CA GLN A 48 -31.08 14.30 14.08
C GLN A 48 -29.71 14.55 13.41
N TRP A 49 -29.53 14.04 12.20
CA TRP A 49 -28.32 14.26 11.40
C TRP A 49 -28.08 15.73 11.07
N TYR A 50 -29.11 16.48 10.67
CA TYR A 50 -29.00 17.93 10.47
C TYR A 50 -28.67 18.68 11.75
N THR A 51 -29.25 18.26 12.88
CA THR A 51 -28.96 18.86 14.19
C THR A 51 -27.49 18.71 14.55
N MET A 52 -26.92 17.52 14.34
CA MET A 52 -25.49 17.25 14.50
C MET A 52 -24.65 18.18 13.62
N TRP A 53 -24.92 18.23 12.31
CA TRP A 53 -24.13 19.05 11.39
C TRP A 53 -24.24 20.56 11.67
N LYS A 54 -25.41 21.06 12.07
CA LYS A 54 -25.56 22.45 12.52
C LYS A 54 -24.72 22.76 13.76
N GLN A 55 -24.64 21.82 14.69
CA GLN A 55 -23.79 21.97 15.88
C GLN A 55 -22.31 21.99 15.51
N VAL A 56 -21.88 21.14 14.57
CA VAL A 56 -20.51 21.14 14.03
C VAL A 56 -20.21 22.46 13.30
N ASP A 57 -21.11 22.91 12.42
CA ASP A 57 -20.96 24.14 11.64
C ASP A 57 -20.90 25.38 12.54
N THR A 58 -21.71 25.44 13.60
CA THR A 58 -21.68 26.55 14.57
C THR A 58 -20.26 26.80 15.12
N VAL A 59 -19.45 25.75 15.26
CA VAL A 59 -18.08 25.83 15.78
C VAL A 59 -17.07 26.02 14.65
N TYR A 60 -17.21 25.27 13.56
CA TYR A 60 -16.14 25.12 12.55
C TYR A 60 -16.44 25.76 11.21
N LYS A 61 -17.56 26.48 11.02
CA LYS A 61 -17.93 27.11 9.74
C LYS A 61 -16.79 27.90 9.11
N ASN A 62 -16.12 28.72 9.91
CA ASN A 62 -15.04 29.62 9.47
C ASN A 62 -13.64 29.00 9.58
N ASN A 63 -13.52 27.73 10.01
CA ASN A 63 -12.25 27.03 10.07
C ASN A 63 -12.03 26.24 8.77
N ALA A 64 -11.20 26.76 7.87
CA ALA A 64 -10.93 26.12 6.57
C ALA A 64 -10.24 24.74 6.68
N ALA A 65 -9.59 24.44 7.80
CA ALA A 65 -8.91 23.17 8.01
C ALA A 65 -9.87 22.03 8.43
N VAL A 66 -11.10 22.34 8.81
CA VAL A 66 -12.10 21.32 9.18
C VAL A 66 -13.10 21.13 8.04
N LEU A 67 -13.08 19.96 7.41
CA LEU A 67 -13.93 19.59 6.27
C LEU A 67 -15.06 18.66 6.70
N TYR A 68 -16.16 18.68 5.95
CA TYR A 68 -17.35 17.87 6.23
C TYR A 68 -17.55 16.80 5.17
N GLU A 69 -17.62 15.56 5.61
CA GLU A 69 -17.99 14.41 4.78
C GLU A 69 -19.37 13.94 5.25
N PRO A 70 -20.46 14.32 4.53
CA PRO A 70 -21.81 14.26 5.06
C PRO A 70 -22.28 12.85 5.43
N ILE A 71 -21.74 11.81 4.79
CA ILE A 71 -22.01 10.40 5.07
C ILE A 71 -20.87 9.53 4.53
N ASN A 72 -20.43 8.56 5.33
CA ASN A 72 -19.52 7.48 4.96
C ASN A 72 -20.26 6.39 4.16
N GLU A 73 -19.66 5.92 3.06
CA GLU A 73 -20.09 4.71 2.34
C GLU A 73 -21.61 4.63 2.07
N PRO A 74 -22.19 5.52 1.25
CA PRO A 74 -23.63 5.65 1.03
C PRO A 74 -24.25 4.55 0.14
N VAL A 75 -23.98 3.29 0.44
CA VAL A 75 -24.37 2.11 -0.36
C VAL A 75 -25.88 1.97 -0.53
N ASP A 76 -26.65 2.37 0.49
CA ASP A 76 -28.11 2.21 0.49
C ASP A 76 -28.83 3.23 -0.41
N TYR A 77 -28.12 4.20 -0.98
CA TYR A 77 -28.69 5.21 -1.86
C TYR A 77 -28.52 4.87 -3.34
N SER A 78 -29.58 5.10 -4.13
CA SER A 78 -29.41 5.31 -5.57
C SER A 78 -28.64 6.61 -5.82
N SER A 79 -27.98 6.72 -6.97
CA SER A 79 -27.22 7.94 -7.34
C SER A 79 -28.08 9.20 -7.25
N THR A 80 -29.33 9.16 -7.75
CA THR A 80 -30.27 10.28 -7.67
C THR A 80 -30.58 10.67 -6.22
N ASN A 81 -30.86 9.70 -5.35
CA ASN A 81 -31.21 9.97 -3.96
C ASN A 81 -30.01 10.50 -3.17
N LEU A 82 -28.81 10.00 -3.45
CA LEU A 82 -27.57 10.49 -2.86
C LEU A 82 -27.31 11.95 -3.25
N CYS A 83 -27.40 12.28 -4.54
CA CYS A 83 -27.23 13.66 -5.00
C CYS A 83 -28.29 14.60 -4.41
N ASN A 84 -29.53 14.12 -4.22
CA ASN A 84 -30.57 14.90 -3.54
C ASN A 84 -30.27 15.11 -2.05
N LEU A 85 -29.75 14.10 -1.35
CA LEU A 85 -29.29 14.24 0.03
C LEU A 85 -28.23 15.35 0.12
N TYR A 86 -27.21 15.31 -0.74
CA TYR A 86 -26.14 16.31 -0.76
C TYR A 86 -26.64 17.70 -1.14
N ALA A 87 -27.47 17.83 -2.18
CA ALA A 87 -28.01 19.13 -2.57
C ALA A 87 -28.84 19.76 -1.44
N ASN A 88 -29.65 18.95 -0.76
CA ASN A 88 -30.42 19.40 0.42
C ASN A 88 -29.49 19.79 1.58
N PHE A 89 -28.43 19.01 1.81
CA PHE A 89 -27.43 19.32 2.84
C PHE A 89 -26.77 20.68 2.62
N LEU A 90 -26.27 20.91 1.40
CA LEU A 90 -25.65 22.17 1.02
C LEU A 90 -26.62 23.34 1.11
N ASN A 91 -27.88 23.16 0.69
CA ASN A 91 -28.90 24.19 0.80
C ASN A 91 -29.23 24.55 2.26
N GLN A 92 -29.30 23.56 3.15
CA GLN A 92 -29.67 23.80 4.55
C GLN A 92 -28.53 24.34 5.40
N LEU A 93 -27.31 23.84 5.21
CA LEU A 93 -26.15 24.27 5.99
C LEU A 93 -25.47 25.51 5.41
N ASN A 94 -25.62 25.71 4.10
CA ASN A 94 -24.97 26.76 3.31
C ASN A 94 -23.46 26.89 3.66
N PRO A 95 -22.68 25.80 3.50
CA PRO A 95 -21.26 25.83 3.81
C PRO A 95 -20.50 26.62 2.74
N ALA A 96 -19.29 27.07 3.05
CA ALA A 96 -18.40 27.67 2.07
C ALA A 96 -18.10 26.67 0.92
N SER A 97 -17.69 27.19 -0.25
CA SER A 97 -17.15 26.33 -1.30
C SER A 97 -15.94 25.55 -0.77
N TRP A 98 -15.79 24.30 -1.22
CA TRP A 98 -14.71 23.40 -0.85
C TRP A 98 -14.69 22.99 0.63
N LYS A 99 -15.80 23.21 1.34
CA LYS A 99 -15.96 22.82 2.74
C LYS A 99 -16.32 21.35 2.90
N CYS A 100 -16.96 20.78 1.90
CA CYS A 100 -17.48 19.42 1.92
C CYS A 100 -16.71 18.49 0.98
N ILE A 101 -16.57 17.24 1.41
CA ILE A 101 -16.18 16.10 0.57
C ILE A 101 -17.43 15.23 0.43
N LEU A 102 -17.93 15.12 -0.80
CA LEU A 102 -19.16 14.38 -1.09
C LEU A 102 -18.78 13.00 -1.58
N ASP A 103 -18.95 12.00 -0.73
CA ASP A 103 -18.66 10.61 -1.07
C ASP A 103 -19.39 10.18 -2.33
N GLY A 104 -18.67 9.41 -3.14
CA GLY A 104 -19.18 8.75 -4.33
C GLY A 104 -20.29 7.75 -4.03
N THR A 105 -20.80 7.12 -5.08
CA THR A 105 -21.85 6.10 -4.94
C THR A 105 -21.31 4.76 -4.42
N GLY A 106 -22.19 3.92 -3.87
CA GLY A 106 -21.79 2.63 -3.30
C GLY A 106 -21.01 2.82 -2.00
N TYR A 107 -19.92 2.05 -1.82
CA TYR A 107 -18.96 2.25 -0.73
C TYR A 107 -18.02 3.43 -1.02
N ALA A 108 -18.57 4.55 -1.51
CA ALA A 108 -17.81 5.65 -2.12
C ALA A 108 -16.84 5.18 -3.21
N GLY A 109 -17.17 4.13 -3.96
CA GLY A 109 -16.25 3.46 -4.91
C GLY A 109 -16.20 4.09 -6.31
N GLU A 110 -16.94 5.17 -6.55
CA GLU A 110 -17.18 5.78 -7.86
C GLU A 110 -17.69 7.22 -7.69
N VAL A 111 -17.01 8.21 -8.28
CA VAL A 111 -17.34 9.64 -8.06
C VAL A 111 -18.06 10.33 -9.22
N ILE A 112 -18.09 9.77 -10.43
CA ILE A 112 -18.68 10.33 -11.66
C ILE A 112 -20.16 10.66 -11.48
N SER A 113 -20.93 9.80 -10.83
CA SER A 113 -22.37 10.02 -10.64
C SER A 113 -22.66 11.29 -9.84
N VAL A 114 -21.96 11.47 -8.71
CA VAL A 114 -22.00 12.70 -7.89
C VAL A 114 -21.30 13.85 -8.61
N GLY A 115 -20.26 13.50 -9.36
CA GLY A 115 -19.47 14.33 -10.27
C GLY A 115 -20.31 15.15 -11.25
N ASN A 116 -21.26 14.49 -11.89
CA ASN A 116 -22.12 15.00 -12.95
C ASN A 116 -23.23 15.93 -12.44
N ASP A 117 -23.53 15.94 -11.14
CA ASP A 117 -24.62 16.77 -10.62
C ASP A 117 -24.19 18.25 -10.53
N SER A 118 -24.77 19.08 -11.40
CA SER A 118 -24.48 20.51 -11.48
C SER A 118 -24.65 21.28 -10.16
N ARG A 119 -25.46 20.78 -9.23
CA ARG A 119 -25.70 21.38 -7.91
C ARG A 119 -24.52 21.21 -6.95
N LEU A 120 -23.62 20.27 -7.23
CA LEU A 120 -22.56 19.81 -6.32
C LEU A 120 -21.15 20.23 -6.76
N THR A 121 -21.07 21.13 -7.74
CA THR A 121 -19.82 21.52 -8.42
C THR A 121 -18.83 22.31 -7.56
N SER A 122 -19.29 22.87 -6.45
CA SER A 122 -18.48 23.71 -5.54
C SER A 122 -17.82 22.93 -4.40
N GLN A 123 -17.88 21.59 -4.42
CA GLN A 123 -17.40 20.72 -3.34
C GLN A 123 -16.49 19.62 -3.88
N TYR A 124 -15.67 19.04 -2.99
CA TYR A 124 -14.84 17.88 -3.30
C TYR A 124 -15.68 16.61 -3.44
N LEU A 125 -15.10 15.58 -4.05
CA LEU A 125 -15.65 14.24 -4.17
C LEU A 125 -14.80 13.25 -3.36
N GLY A 126 -15.45 12.39 -2.58
CA GLY A 126 -14.79 11.33 -1.80
C GLY A 126 -14.76 10.01 -2.56
N LEU A 127 -13.59 9.39 -2.65
CA LEU A 127 -13.41 8.05 -3.22
C LEU A 127 -12.77 7.13 -2.17
N HIS A 128 -13.29 5.91 -2.04
CA HIS A 128 -12.63 4.84 -1.28
C HIS A 128 -12.00 3.85 -2.25
N CYS A 129 -10.81 3.39 -1.92
CA CYS A 129 -10.06 2.41 -2.68
C CYS A 129 -9.69 1.23 -1.79
N TYR A 130 -10.17 0.05 -2.17
CA TYR A 130 -9.79 -1.23 -1.60
C TYR A 130 -9.65 -2.27 -2.71
N TRP A 131 -8.66 -3.16 -2.59
CA TRP A 131 -8.37 -4.14 -3.64
C TRP A 131 -9.59 -5.03 -3.95
N TRP A 132 -10.35 -5.42 -2.93
CA TRP A 132 -11.52 -6.29 -3.06
C TRP A 132 -12.75 -5.63 -3.70
N PHE A 133 -12.80 -4.28 -3.79
CA PHE A 133 -13.81 -3.59 -4.62
C PHE A 133 -13.64 -3.88 -6.10
N TYR A 134 -12.39 -4.12 -6.51
CA TYR A 134 -11.95 -4.04 -7.89
C TYR A 134 -11.60 -5.42 -8.46
N GLY A 135 -11.40 -6.42 -7.60
CA GLY A 135 -10.94 -7.74 -7.97
C GLY A 135 -9.44 -7.89 -7.76
N SER A 136 -8.95 -9.09 -8.09
CA SER A 136 -7.59 -9.54 -7.83
C SER A 136 -6.69 -9.32 -9.04
N TYR A 137 -5.75 -8.39 -8.94
CA TYR A 137 -4.77 -8.14 -10.00
C TYR A 137 -3.37 -8.09 -9.41
N ASN A 138 -2.43 -8.80 -10.02
CA ASN A 138 -1.03 -8.70 -9.65
C ASN A 138 -0.27 -7.71 -10.56
N VAL A 139 -0.94 -6.80 -11.26
CA VAL A 139 -0.26 -5.79 -12.09
C VAL A 139 -0.77 -4.42 -11.68
N TRP A 140 0.14 -3.52 -11.31
CA TRP A 140 -0.22 -2.21 -10.76
C TRP A 140 -1.02 -1.36 -11.75
N SER A 141 -0.71 -1.46 -13.05
CA SER A 141 -1.41 -0.71 -14.09
C SER A 141 -2.88 -1.09 -14.21
N SER A 142 -3.27 -2.30 -13.78
CA SER A 142 -4.68 -2.70 -13.68
C SER A 142 -5.41 -1.80 -12.68
N TYR A 143 -4.87 -1.63 -11.46
CA TYR A 143 -5.49 -0.77 -10.45
C TYR A 143 -5.40 0.71 -10.81
N TYR A 144 -4.30 1.17 -11.43
CA TYR A 144 -4.21 2.53 -11.97
C TYR A 144 -5.39 2.84 -12.91
N ASN A 145 -5.64 1.95 -13.88
CA ASN A 145 -6.72 2.11 -14.84
C ASN A 145 -8.10 2.02 -14.19
N ILE A 146 -8.26 1.16 -13.19
CA ILE A 146 -9.52 1.05 -12.45
C ILE A 146 -9.81 2.34 -11.68
N VAL A 147 -8.86 2.86 -10.90
CA VAL A 147 -9.03 4.13 -10.19
C VAL A 147 -9.29 5.27 -11.17
N SER A 148 -8.57 5.32 -12.29
CA SER A 148 -8.87 6.28 -13.36
C SER A 148 -10.31 6.19 -13.87
N GLY A 149 -10.85 4.98 -14.02
CA GLY A 149 -12.23 4.76 -14.45
C GLY A 149 -13.27 5.13 -13.39
N LYS A 150 -12.93 5.04 -12.09
CA LYS A 150 -13.81 5.45 -10.97
C LYS A 150 -13.80 6.96 -10.73
N VAL A 151 -12.72 7.64 -11.14
CA VAL A 151 -12.55 9.09 -11.03
C VAL A 151 -13.09 9.83 -12.28
N GLY A 152 -12.88 9.26 -13.46
CA GLY A 152 -13.27 9.89 -14.72
C GLY A 152 -12.60 11.25 -14.91
N THR A 153 -13.36 12.26 -15.32
CA THR A 153 -12.85 13.63 -15.55
C THR A 153 -12.77 14.48 -14.27
N TYR A 154 -13.07 13.91 -13.10
CA TYR A 154 -13.24 14.66 -11.86
C TYR A 154 -12.01 14.70 -10.95
N ALA A 155 -10.85 14.23 -11.43
CA ALA A 155 -9.62 14.16 -10.67
C ALA A 155 -9.25 15.46 -9.94
N SER A 156 -9.46 16.62 -10.58
CA SER A 156 -9.16 17.94 -10.02
C SER A 156 -9.94 18.31 -8.75
N ARG A 157 -11.03 17.60 -8.44
CA ARG A 157 -11.83 17.78 -7.22
C ARG A 157 -12.05 16.51 -6.42
N THR A 158 -11.33 15.44 -6.73
CA THR A 158 -11.40 14.19 -5.97
C THR A 158 -10.38 14.19 -4.83
N VAL A 159 -10.79 13.63 -3.70
CA VAL A 159 -9.93 13.21 -2.58
C VAL A 159 -10.19 11.73 -2.37
N ILE A 160 -9.14 10.91 -2.29
CA ILE A 160 -9.30 9.53 -1.87
C ILE A 160 -9.29 9.51 -0.34
N THR A 161 -10.49 9.49 0.24
CA THR A 161 -10.72 9.58 1.70
C THR A 161 -10.38 8.29 2.42
N GLU A 162 -10.29 7.17 1.69
CA GLU A 162 -9.79 5.90 2.22
C GLU A 162 -9.01 5.09 1.19
N VAL A 163 -7.81 4.66 1.57
CA VAL A 163 -7.01 3.66 0.87
C VAL A 163 -6.48 2.66 1.87
N GLY A 164 -6.89 1.39 1.77
CA GLY A 164 -6.52 0.37 2.75
C GLY A 164 -6.09 -0.97 2.18
N VAL A 165 -5.14 -1.61 2.87
CA VAL A 165 -4.69 -3.00 2.68
C VAL A 165 -4.54 -3.64 4.06
N GLU A 166 -4.93 -4.90 4.19
CA GLU A 166 -4.83 -5.64 5.45
C GLU A 166 -3.37 -5.96 5.85
N THR A 167 -3.08 -5.81 7.13
CA THR A 167 -1.73 -5.82 7.72
C THR A 167 -1.26 -7.19 8.17
N PHE A 168 -2.17 -8.13 8.38
CA PHE A 168 -1.80 -9.53 8.60
C PHE A 168 -1.08 -10.14 7.39
N ARG A 169 -1.12 -9.48 6.22
CA ARG A 169 -0.41 -9.90 5.02
C ARG A 169 1.10 -9.63 5.10
N LYS A 170 1.61 -8.84 6.06
CA LYS A 170 3.04 -8.58 6.30
C LYS A 170 3.82 -8.16 5.06
N ILE A 171 3.27 -7.20 4.32
CA ILE A 171 3.78 -6.78 3.01
C ILE A 171 4.62 -5.52 3.16
N SER A 172 5.79 -5.49 2.52
CA SER A 172 6.54 -4.23 2.32
C SER A 172 6.30 -3.63 0.95
N PHE A 173 6.36 -2.29 0.91
CA PHE A 173 6.12 -1.49 -0.28
C PHE A 173 7.29 -0.57 -0.53
N TRP A 174 8.12 -0.91 -1.52
CA TRP A 174 9.25 -0.09 -1.92
C TRP A 174 9.43 -0.14 -3.45
N TRP A 175 9.76 1.02 -4.03
CA TRP A 175 9.85 1.42 -5.45
C TRP A 175 10.35 0.38 -6.46
N GLN A 176 10.06 0.41 -7.78
CA GLN A 176 8.96 0.95 -8.59
C GLN A 176 8.97 0.18 -9.94
N TRP A 177 7.80 0.15 -10.58
CA TRP A 177 7.48 -0.17 -11.98
C TRP A 177 7.16 -1.57 -12.45
N ASP A 178 7.34 -2.62 -11.64
CA ASP A 178 6.75 -3.94 -11.95
C ASP A 178 6.55 -4.81 -10.69
N THR A 179 6.57 -4.20 -9.51
CA THR A 179 6.55 -4.89 -8.21
C THR A 179 5.16 -5.38 -7.79
N GLY A 180 4.23 -5.53 -8.74
CA GLY A 180 3.02 -6.32 -8.54
C GLY A 180 3.35 -7.81 -8.42
N VAL A 181 4.20 -8.19 -7.47
CA VAL A 181 4.43 -9.60 -7.16
C VAL A 181 3.13 -10.15 -6.55
N TYR A 182 2.50 -9.33 -5.71
CA TYR A 182 1.24 -9.62 -5.02
C TYR A 182 0.17 -8.56 -5.30
N GLU A 183 -1.09 -8.96 -5.12
CA GLU A 183 -2.27 -8.14 -5.41
C GLU A 183 -2.28 -6.84 -4.63
N ASP A 184 -1.87 -6.87 -3.36
CA ASP A 184 -1.86 -5.69 -2.51
C ASP A 184 -0.79 -4.67 -2.92
N GLN A 185 0.40 -5.17 -3.32
CA GLN A 185 1.48 -4.34 -3.86
C GLN A 185 1.05 -3.69 -5.16
N ALA A 186 0.42 -4.46 -6.05
CA ALA A 186 -0.17 -3.92 -7.27
C ALA A 186 -1.27 -2.88 -6.95
N PHE A 187 -2.13 -3.15 -5.98
CA PHE A 187 -3.23 -2.28 -5.58
C PHE A 187 -2.75 -0.94 -5.03
N LEU A 188 -1.89 -0.95 -4.00
CA LEU A 188 -1.38 0.28 -3.43
C LEU A 188 -0.52 1.05 -4.44
N THR A 189 0.33 0.36 -5.21
CA THR A 189 1.15 1.02 -6.24
C THR A 189 0.26 1.68 -7.29
N GLY A 190 -0.74 0.98 -7.81
CA GLY A 190 -1.61 1.49 -8.87
C GLY A 190 -2.50 2.63 -8.42
N SER A 191 -3.15 2.49 -7.26
CA SER A 191 -4.03 3.52 -6.72
C SER A 191 -3.25 4.81 -6.44
N LEU A 192 -2.09 4.70 -5.79
CA LEU A 192 -1.26 5.84 -5.43
C LEU A 192 -0.51 6.47 -6.61
N ALA A 193 -0.14 5.67 -7.62
CA ALA A 193 0.40 6.20 -8.87
C ALA A 193 -0.61 7.11 -9.57
N TYR A 194 -1.86 6.64 -9.69
CA TYR A 194 -2.92 7.46 -10.28
C TYR A 194 -3.14 8.75 -9.48
N SER A 195 -3.19 8.64 -8.15
CA SER A 195 -3.37 9.81 -7.29
C SER A 195 -2.25 10.83 -7.46
N LYS A 196 -1.00 10.36 -7.46
CA LYS A 196 0.18 11.20 -7.65
C LYS A 196 0.15 11.95 -8.99
N ASP A 197 -0.08 11.21 -10.07
CA ASP A 197 0.00 11.76 -11.42
C ASP A 197 -1.15 12.74 -11.72
N ASN A 198 -2.21 12.72 -10.90
CA ASN A 198 -3.37 13.61 -11.01
C ASN A 198 -3.52 14.58 -9.82
N LEU A 199 -2.52 14.68 -8.94
CA LEU A 199 -2.52 15.58 -7.76
C LEU A 199 -3.71 15.37 -6.81
N ILE A 200 -4.15 14.12 -6.64
CA ILE A 200 -5.25 13.74 -5.75
C ILE A 200 -4.70 13.48 -4.34
N GLY A 201 -5.29 14.11 -3.34
CA GLY A 201 -4.99 13.82 -1.93
C GLY A 201 -5.47 12.43 -1.52
N THR A 202 -4.68 11.73 -0.70
CA THR A 202 -4.97 10.35 -0.28
C THR A 202 -4.86 10.19 1.23
N ILE A 203 -5.73 9.35 1.81
CA ILE A 203 -5.78 9.09 3.24
C ILE A 203 -5.68 7.58 3.47
N ALA A 204 -4.80 7.20 4.38
CA ALA A 204 -4.59 5.83 4.80
C ALA A 204 -5.75 5.31 5.66
N TRP A 205 -6.36 4.19 5.27
CA TRP A 205 -7.25 3.45 6.14
C TRP A 205 -6.61 2.13 6.59
N SER A 206 -6.34 1.89 7.88
CA SER A 206 -6.33 2.87 8.98
C SER A 206 -4.89 3.34 9.25
N GLY A 207 -4.68 4.66 9.30
CA GLY A 207 -3.35 5.22 9.52
C GLY A 207 -2.69 4.73 10.82
N VAL A 208 -3.29 5.06 11.96
CA VAL A 208 -2.81 4.65 13.30
C VAL A 208 -3.96 4.00 14.06
N ASN A 209 -3.84 2.71 14.41
CA ASN A 209 -4.87 1.98 15.15
C ASN A 209 -4.24 0.74 15.82
N ASP A 210 -4.57 0.43 17.07
CA ASP A 210 -3.96 -0.73 17.78
C ASP A 210 -4.68 -2.06 17.55
N ILE A 211 -5.92 -2.04 17.06
CA ILE A 211 -6.77 -3.24 16.95
C ILE A 211 -7.16 -3.57 15.50
N ASP A 212 -7.26 -2.56 14.63
CA ASP A 212 -7.74 -2.72 13.26
C ASP A 212 -6.71 -3.46 12.40
N THR A 213 -7.18 -4.42 11.60
CA THR A 213 -6.36 -5.18 10.67
C THR A 213 -5.86 -4.33 9.51
N TYR A 214 -6.39 -3.14 9.24
CA TYR A 214 -5.92 -2.22 8.21
C TYR A 214 -4.87 -1.21 8.71
N ARG A 215 -4.45 -1.29 9.99
CA ARG A 215 -3.52 -0.34 10.66
C ARG A 215 -2.12 -0.23 10.05
N TRP A 216 -1.61 0.96 9.75
CA TRP A 216 -0.20 1.05 9.32
C TRP A 216 0.76 1.35 10.44
N PHE A 217 0.26 1.97 11.50
CA PHE A 217 0.99 2.14 12.73
C PHE A 217 0.16 1.61 13.91
N SER A 218 0.82 0.89 14.81
CA SER A 218 0.33 0.69 16.17
C SER A 218 0.94 1.76 17.07
N ALA A 219 0.16 2.27 18.01
CA ALA A 219 0.57 3.30 18.95
C ALA A 219 0.98 2.76 20.32
N ASN A 220 0.62 1.51 20.71
CA ASN A 220 0.93 0.80 21.97
C ASN A 220 2.21 1.29 22.72
N ASN A 221 2.10 2.42 23.42
CA ASN A 221 3.16 3.22 24.06
C ASN A 221 4.27 3.81 23.15
N ASN A 222 4.34 3.47 21.86
CA ASN A 222 5.20 4.08 20.85
C ASN A 222 4.59 3.91 19.45
N LEU A 223 4.79 4.88 18.56
CA LEU A 223 4.37 4.80 17.16
C LEU A 223 5.30 3.83 16.39
N VAL A 224 4.79 2.65 16.03
CA VAL A 224 5.53 1.59 15.33
C VAL A 224 4.83 1.29 14.01
N GLU A 225 5.55 1.39 12.89
CA GLU A 225 5.04 1.00 11.57
C GLU A 225 4.90 -0.54 11.50
N VAL A 226 3.69 -1.01 11.19
CA VAL A 226 3.32 -2.43 11.15
C VAL A 226 3.56 -3.04 9.77
N ASN A 227 3.50 -2.23 8.70
CA ASN A 227 3.83 -2.61 7.33
C ASN A 227 4.96 -1.70 6.80
N PRO A 228 6.24 -2.10 6.94
CA PRO A 228 7.35 -1.26 6.55
C PRO A 228 7.28 -0.84 5.07
N GLY A 229 7.20 0.46 4.80
CA GLY A 229 7.22 1.03 3.45
C GLY A 229 5.88 1.60 2.99
N CYS A 230 4.77 1.17 3.61
CA CYS A 230 3.44 1.75 3.32
C CYS A 230 3.44 3.26 3.48
N ALA A 231 3.99 3.78 4.59
CA ALA A 231 4.03 5.22 4.82
C ALA A 231 4.86 5.96 3.76
N ASN A 232 5.89 5.31 3.20
CA ASN A 232 6.72 5.92 2.16
C ASN A 232 6.05 5.93 0.80
N MET A 233 5.18 4.96 0.51
CA MET A 233 4.32 5.01 -0.68
C MET A 233 3.38 6.23 -0.65
N PHE A 234 2.83 6.59 0.50
CA PHE A 234 1.98 7.78 0.62
C PHE A 234 2.79 9.06 0.46
N ARG A 235 3.92 9.16 1.15
CA ARG A 235 4.87 10.28 0.97
C ARG A 235 5.27 10.44 -0.49
N TRP A 236 5.61 9.34 -1.15
CA TRP A 236 5.89 9.32 -2.58
C TRP A 236 4.70 9.83 -3.40
N SER A 237 3.49 9.35 -3.14
CA SER A 237 2.29 9.78 -3.88
C SER A 237 1.96 11.25 -3.70
N TRP A 238 2.32 11.81 -2.54
CA TRP A 238 2.19 13.24 -2.24
C TRP A 238 3.33 14.09 -2.82
N GLY A 239 4.28 13.47 -3.54
CA GLY A 239 5.45 14.15 -4.09
C GLY A 239 6.46 14.60 -3.02
N LEU A 240 6.39 14.05 -1.80
CA LEU A 240 7.36 14.36 -0.76
C LEU A 240 8.67 13.62 -1.03
N THR A 241 9.79 14.35 -1.03
CA THR A 241 11.14 13.79 -1.11
C THR A 241 11.57 13.29 0.28
N ALA A 242 10.93 12.22 0.77
CA ALA A 242 11.37 11.57 1.99
C ALA A 242 12.49 10.58 1.67
N THR A 243 13.63 10.68 2.36
CA THR A 243 14.69 9.67 2.28
C THR A 243 14.12 8.33 2.79
N PRO A 244 14.12 7.25 2.00
CA PRO A 244 13.66 5.96 2.46
C PRO A 244 14.42 5.53 3.71
N LYS A 245 13.72 5.18 4.79
CA LYS A 245 14.37 4.59 5.97
C LYS A 245 14.60 3.12 5.69
N TRP A 246 15.83 2.81 5.38
CA TRP A 246 16.26 1.47 5.07
C TRP A 246 17.27 0.98 6.12
N GLN A 247 17.17 -0.28 6.54
CA GLN A 247 17.99 -0.84 7.62
C GLN A 247 18.85 -2.04 7.22
N GLY A 248 18.76 -2.55 5.98
CA GLY A 248 19.60 -3.64 5.49
C GLY A 248 20.95 -3.16 4.93
N PRO A 249 21.68 -3.95 4.09
CA PRO A 249 22.86 -3.49 3.35
C PRO A 249 22.76 -3.41 1.78
N ILE A 250 21.72 -3.98 1.13
CA ILE A 250 21.17 -3.52 -0.18
C ILE A 250 19.77 -2.84 -0.13
N ALA A 251 19.59 -1.68 -0.77
CA ALA A 251 18.28 -1.02 -0.87
C ALA A 251 17.30 -1.84 -1.73
N ASP A 252 16.01 -1.72 -1.45
CA ASP A 252 14.97 -2.36 -2.24
C ASP A 252 14.98 -1.87 -3.69
N GLY A 253 14.60 -2.75 -4.62
CA GLY A 253 14.60 -2.44 -6.04
C GLY A 253 14.70 -3.68 -6.91
N ARG A 254 14.84 -3.45 -8.22
CA ARG A 254 15.03 -4.52 -9.19
C ARG A 254 16.50 -4.66 -9.53
N PHE A 255 17.01 -5.89 -9.44
CA PHE A 255 18.42 -6.19 -9.60
C PHE A 255 18.63 -7.40 -10.50
N LYS A 256 19.79 -7.45 -11.14
CA LYS A 256 20.44 -8.72 -11.52
C LYS A 256 21.43 -9.09 -10.43
N LEU A 257 21.53 -10.38 -10.11
CA LEU A 257 22.50 -10.89 -9.15
C LEU A 257 23.59 -11.63 -9.92
N GLN A 258 24.78 -11.01 -10.02
CA GLN A 258 25.92 -11.59 -10.71
C GLN A 258 26.79 -12.37 -9.73
N ASN A 259 27.07 -13.63 -10.01
CA ASN A 259 28.01 -14.42 -9.21
C ASN A 259 29.46 -13.98 -9.44
N ARG A 260 30.25 -13.85 -8.37
CA ARG A 260 31.65 -13.41 -8.44
C ARG A 260 32.57 -14.41 -9.14
N ALA A 261 32.30 -15.71 -9.02
CA ALA A 261 33.16 -16.74 -9.61
C ALA A 261 32.92 -16.95 -11.11
N SER A 262 31.65 -16.96 -11.54
CA SER A 262 31.28 -17.28 -12.92
C SER A 262 31.00 -16.07 -13.80
N ASN A 263 30.74 -14.89 -13.21
CA ASN A 263 30.17 -13.72 -13.87
C ASN A 263 28.77 -13.94 -14.49
N LEU A 264 28.14 -15.08 -14.22
CA LEU A 264 26.78 -15.41 -14.66
C LEU A 264 25.74 -14.84 -13.69
N MET A 265 24.53 -14.62 -14.20
CA MET A 265 23.41 -14.06 -13.45
C MET A 265 22.54 -15.16 -12.84
N LEU A 266 21.98 -14.90 -11.66
CA LEU A 266 20.89 -15.69 -11.10
C LEU A 266 19.69 -15.66 -12.05
N ASP A 267 19.21 -16.82 -12.43
CA ASP A 267 18.25 -17.03 -13.51
C ASP A 267 17.21 -18.09 -13.13
N ASN A 268 15.91 -17.79 -13.27
CA ASN A 268 14.85 -18.78 -12.99
C ASN A 268 14.48 -19.65 -14.21
N LEU A 269 15.29 -19.61 -15.26
CA LEU A 269 15.16 -20.30 -16.54
C LEU A 269 13.86 -20.00 -17.30
N GLY A 270 13.22 -18.86 -16.99
CA GLY A 270 11.93 -18.50 -17.58
C GLY A 270 10.76 -19.31 -17.02
N SER A 271 10.97 -20.15 -16.01
CA SER A 271 9.93 -20.99 -15.41
C SER A 271 9.00 -20.18 -14.52
N THR A 272 7.72 -20.53 -14.53
CA THR A 272 6.68 -19.98 -13.66
C THR A 272 6.12 -21.02 -12.68
N THR A 273 6.77 -22.20 -12.60
CA THR A 273 6.30 -23.34 -11.80
C THR A 273 6.89 -23.32 -10.39
N ASP A 274 6.03 -23.52 -9.39
CA ASP A 274 6.44 -23.74 -8.00
C ASP A 274 7.35 -24.97 -7.87
N GLY A 275 8.47 -24.79 -7.17
CA GLY A 275 9.47 -25.83 -6.95
C GLY A 275 10.48 -26.00 -8.09
N ALA A 276 10.38 -25.22 -9.18
CA ALA A 276 11.39 -25.25 -10.22
C ALA A 276 12.74 -24.77 -9.68
N SER A 277 13.82 -25.51 -9.99
CA SER A 277 15.17 -25.08 -9.65
C SER A 277 15.53 -23.79 -10.35
N VAL A 278 16.26 -22.92 -9.66
CA VAL A 278 16.89 -21.76 -10.28
C VAL A 278 18.32 -22.12 -10.69
N ALA A 279 18.84 -21.45 -11.69
CA ALA A 279 20.16 -21.69 -12.26
C ALA A 279 20.94 -20.38 -12.44
N GLN A 280 22.16 -20.49 -12.96
CA GLN A 280 22.92 -19.35 -13.43
C GLN A 280 22.99 -19.35 -14.96
N TRP A 281 22.97 -18.17 -15.56
CA TRP A 281 23.04 -18.03 -17.02
C TRP A 281 23.78 -16.75 -17.43
N GLN A 282 24.27 -16.73 -18.66
CA GLN A 282 24.89 -15.56 -19.26
C GLN A 282 23.95 -14.35 -19.18
N ASP A 283 24.52 -13.18 -18.86
CA ASP A 283 23.76 -11.94 -18.76
C ASP A 283 22.97 -11.62 -20.05
N GLY A 284 21.68 -11.28 -19.89
CA GLY A 284 20.77 -10.94 -20.97
C GLY A 284 19.71 -9.92 -20.56
N THR A 285 18.80 -9.55 -21.45
CA THR A 285 17.75 -8.54 -21.17
C THR A 285 16.45 -9.15 -20.64
N SER A 286 16.36 -10.47 -20.59
CA SER A 286 15.13 -11.19 -20.27
C SER A 286 14.72 -11.05 -18.80
N ALA A 287 13.42 -11.08 -18.55
CA ALA A 287 12.84 -10.88 -17.21
C ALA A 287 13.21 -11.98 -16.19
N ASN A 288 13.64 -13.16 -16.66
CA ASN A 288 14.03 -14.30 -15.82
C ASN A 288 15.33 -14.10 -15.03
N GLN A 289 16.06 -13.01 -15.29
CA GLN A 289 17.25 -12.59 -14.55
C GLN A 289 17.01 -11.34 -13.69
N GLN A 290 15.79 -10.79 -13.72
CA GLN A 290 15.45 -9.57 -13.01
C GLN A 290 14.72 -9.94 -11.72
N TRP A 291 15.32 -9.62 -10.57
CA TRP A 291 14.82 -9.99 -9.26
C TRP A 291 14.41 -8.73 -8.50
N ASN A 292 13.15 -8.65 -8.07
CA ASN A 292 12.73 -7.63 -7.12
C ASN A 292 13.22 -8.05 -5.72
N VAL A 293 14.10 -7.24 -5.16
CA VAL A 293 14.66 -7.38 -3.82
C VAL A 293 13.87 -6.47 -2.88
N SER A 294 13.27 -7.05 -1.85
CA SER A 294 12.42 -6.31 -0.89
C SER A 294 12.83 -6.61 0.55
N TYR A 295 12.99 -5.59 1.38
CA TYR A 295 13.35 -5.69 2.80
C TYR A 295 12.15 -5.41 3.71
N THR A 296 11.78 -6.40 4.51
CA THR A 296 10.64 -6.39 5.44
C THR A 296 11.06 -6.99 6.77
N ASP A 297 10.71 -6.37 7.90
CA ASP A 297 10.85 -6.99 9.24
C ASP A 297 12.22 -7.65 9.53
N GLY A 298 13.32 -7.03 9.06
CA GLY A 298 14.66 -7.54 9.31
C GLY A 298 15.21 -8.52 8.28
N TYR A 299 14.48 -8.80 7.19
CA TYR A 299 14.87 -9.78 6.18
C TYR A 299 14.53 -9.36 4.75
N TYR A 300 15.16 -10.01 3.79
CA TYR A 300 14.96 -9.84 2.36
C TYR A 300 14.12 -10.96 1.74
N THR A 301 13.35 -10.60 0.73
CA THR A 301 12.76 -11.54 -0.25
C THR A 301 13.24 -11.18 -1.65
N LEU A 302 13.38 -12.17 -2.52
CA LEU A 302 13.81 -11.98 -3.91
C LEU A 302 12.80 -12.66 -4.84
N SER A 303 11.95 -11.90 -5.52
CA SER A 303 10.98 -12.42 -6.49
C SER A 303 11.47 -12.24 -7.92
N CYS A 304 11.43 -13.28 -8.75
CA CYS A 304 11.76 -13.12 -10.15
C CYS A 304 10.65 -12.39 -10.91
N ALA A 305 11.00 -11.46 -11.80
CA ALA A 305 10.04 -10.74 -12.64
C ALA A 305 9.28 -11.71 -13.58
N THR A 306 9.93 -12.80 -14.01
CA THR A 306 9.24 -13.93 -14.66
C THR A 306 8.55 -14.79 -13.61
N GLY A 307 7.22 -14.94 -13.70
CA GLY A 307 6.46 -15.85 -12.86
C GLY A 307 6.17 -15.37 -11.42
N LYS A 308 6.88 -14.35 -10.93
CA LYS A 308 6.65 -13.70 -9.61
C LYS A 308 6.93 -14.61 -8.40
N ASN A 309 7.56 -15.75 -8.62
CA ASN A 309 7.97 -16.66 -7.56
C ASN A 309 9.21 -16.15 -6.83
N CYS A 310 9.26 -16.38 -5.52
CA CYS A 310 10.37 -16.02 -4.64
C CYS A 310 11.44 -17.12 -4.61
N LEU A 311 12.69 -16.69 -4.52
CA LEU A 311 13.84 -17.54 -4.24
C LEU A 311 13.64 -18.28 -2.90
N ASP A 312 13.75 -19.59 -2.93
CA ASP A 312 13.31 -20.49 -1.86
C ASP A 312 14.30 -21.65 -1.68
N VAL A 313 14.62 -22.02 -0.43
CA VAL A 313 15.53 -23.15 -0.12
C VAL A 313 14.84 -24.51 -0.01
N GLY A 314 13.52 -24.57 -0.24
CA GLY A 314 12.71 -25.76 -0.05
C GLY A 314 12.70 -26.25 1.41
N SER A 315 12.31 -27.51 1.59
CA SER A 315 12.29 -28.18 2.89
C SER A 315 13.58 -28.93 3.21
N ASN A 316 14.38 -29.30 2.20
CA ASN A 316 15.65 -29.98 2.43
C ASN A 316 16.73 -28.96 2.76
N THR A 317 17.22 -29.01 4.00
CA THR A 317 18.18 -28.04 4.54
C THR A 317 19.63 -28.53 4.46
N SER A 318 19.91 -29.66 3.81
CA SER A 318 21.26 -30.24 3.68
C SER A 318 22.14 -29.44 2.74
N ASP A 319 23.46 -29.49 2.93
CA ASP A 319 24.41 -28.90 1.97
C ASP A 319 24.26 -29.61 0.61
N GLY A 320 24.21 -28.80 -0.45
CA GLY A 320 24.01 -29.28 -1.82
C GLY A 320 22.53 -29.41 -2.23
N SER A 321 21.59 -29.13 -1.32
CA SER A 321 20.17 -29.12 -1.67
C SER A 321 19.87 -27.97 -2.64
N ALA A 322 19.03 -28.24 -3.64
CA ALA A 322 18.67 -27.27 -4.65
C ALA A 322 18.02 -26.02 -4.05
N VAL A 323 18.36 -24.86 -4.61
CA VAL A 323 17.56 -23.64 -4.45
C VAL A 323 16.55 -23.61 -5.58
N GLN A 324 15.32 -23.28 -5.24
CA GLN A 324 14.18 -23.28 -6.13
C GLN A 324 13.48 -21.92 -6.11
N GLN A 325 12.38 -21.83 -6.84
CA GLN A 325 11.45 -20.72 -6.74
C GLN A 325 10.06 -21.22 -6.34
N LYS A 326 9.34 -20.43 -5.54
CA LYS A 326 7.97 -20.76 -5.14
C LYS A 326 7.17 -19.49 -4.87
N ALA A 327 5.85 -19.53 -5.02
CA ALA A 327 4.98 -18.45 -4.56
C ALA A 327 5.31 -18.05 -3.09
N LEU A 328 5.27 -16.75 -2.79
CA LEU A 328 5.62 -16.26 -1.44
C LEU A 328 4.70 -16.84 -0.38
N SER A 329 5.32 -17.17 0.75
CA SER A 329 4.68 -17.71 1.92
C SER A 329 5.17 -16.99 3.16
N PHE A 330 4.24 -16.38 3.89
CA PHE A 330 4.54 -15.75 5.17
C PHE A 330 4.54 -16.73 6.34
N SER A 331 4.13 -17.99 6.11
CA SER A 331 4.02 -19.02 7.15
C SER A 331 5.33 -19.74 7.46
N ASN A 332 6.39 -19.49 6.69
CA ASN A 332 7.71 -20.05 6.93
C ASN A 332 8.82 -19.05 6.57
N ASN A 333 10.06 -19.44 6.85
CA ASN A 333 11.24 -18.60 6.64
C ASN A 333 12.08 -19.04 5.42
N SER A 334 11.64 -20.02 4.61
CA SER A 334 12.48 -20.59 3.53
C SER A 334 12.74 -19.60 2.40
N GLN A 335 11.97 -18.51 2.34
CA GLN A 335 12.10 -17.44 1.36
C GLN A 335 12.69 -16.15 1.95
N ARG A 336 13.12 -16.20 3.21
CA ARG A 336 13.66 -15.04 3.92
C ARG A 336 15.17 -15.10 3.93
N TRP A 337 15.78 -14.01 3.49
CA TRP A 337 17.21 -13.92 3.27
C TRP A 337 17.81 -12.76 4.06
N THR A 338 19.09 -12.82 4.36
CA THR A 338 19.88 -11.69 4.80
C THR A 338 21.08 -11.53 3.88
N PHE A 339 21.52 -10.30 3.67
CA PHE A 339 22.67 -10.01 2.84
C PHE A 339 23.84 -9.64 3.72
N VAL A 340 24.94 -10.37 3.60
CA VAL A 340 26.14 -10.15 4.41
C VAL A 340 27.24 -9.65 3.49
N SER A 341 27.69 -8.41 3.70
CA SER A 341 28.79 -7.83 2.90
C SER A 341 30.06 -8.67 3.03
N THR A 342 30.72 -8.91 1.90
CA THR A 342 32.03 -9.59 1.80
C THR A 342 33.14 -8.64 1.37
N GLY A 343 32.86 -7.34 1.25
CA GLY A 343 33.76 -6.34 0.66
C GLY A 343 33.55 -6.17 -0.85
N ASP A 344 34.14 -5.13 -1.42
CA ASP A 344 34.16 -4.83 -2.87
C ASP A 344 32.77 -4.76 -3.56
N GLY A 345 31.71 -4.50 -2.79
CA GLY A 345 30.32 -4.48 -3.31
C GLY A 345 29.71 -5.87 -3.55
N TYR A 346 30.30 -6.93 -3.00
CA TYR A 346 29.75 -8.29 -3.06
C TYR A 346 29.13 -8.70 -1.73
N TYR A 347 28.11 -9.55 -1.80
CA TYR A 347 27.34 -10.02 -0.65
C TYR A 347 27.14 -11.53 -0.71
N LYS A 348 27.07 -12.17 0.45
CA LYS A 348 26.44 -13.47 0.59
C LYS A 348 24.95 -13.29 0.74
N VAL A 349 24.18 -14.12 0.04
CA VAL A 349 22.72 -14.21 0.18
C VAL A 349 22.43 -15.40 1.08
N VAL A 350 22.12 -15.12 2.36
CA VAL A 350 22.05 -16.14 3.42
C VAL A 350 20.61 -16.37 3.82
N ASN A 351 20.15 -17.62 3.79
CA ASN A 351 18.78 -17.95 4.17
C ASN A 351 18.59 -17.91 5.70
N LEU A 352 17.48 -17.35 6.19
CA LEU A 352 17.19 -17.26 7.62
C LEU A 352 16.73 -18.57 8.25
N THR A 353 16.19 -19.52 7.48
CA THR A 353 15.83 -20.85 8.00
C THR A 353 17.07 -21.69 8.25
N THR A 354 18.00 -21.69 7.30
CA THR A 354 19.10 -22.65 7.28
C THR A 354 20.45 -22.06 7.67
N GLY A 355 20.58 -20.73 7.63
CA GLY A 355 21.87 -20.05 7.81
C GLY A 355 22.85 -20.25 6.65
N LYS A 356 22.39 -20.84 5.53
CA LYS A 356 23.24 -21.23 4.39
C LYS A 356 23.18 -20.22 3.26
N CYS A 357 24.24 -20.19 2.46
CA CYS A 357 24.40 -19.26 1.35
C CYS A 357 23.79 -19.82 0.06
N LEU A 358 23.24 -18.93 -0.78
CA LEU A 358 23.03 -19.18 -2.20
C LEU A 358 24.38 -19.44 -2.89
N ASP A 359 24.51 -20.61 -3.50
CA ASP A 359 25.78 -21.16 -3.95
C ASP A 359 25.65 -21.80 -5.35
N THR A 360 26.61 -21.57 -6.24
CA THR A 360 26.63 -22.16 -7.60
C THR A 360 27.18 -23.59 -7.68
N GLY A 361 27.54 -24.20 -6.55
CA GLY A 361 28.25 -25.48 -6.46
C GLY A 361 29.66 -25.46 -7.02
N GLY A 362 30.25 -24.26 -7.18
CA GLY A 362 31.51 -24.08 -7.89
C GLY A 362 31.39 -24.21 -9.42
N GLN A 363 30.16 -24.38 -9.94
CA GLN A 363 29.92 -24.45 -11.37
C GLN A 363 29.98 -23.06 -12.00
N THR A 364 30.37 -23.01 -13.27
CA THR A 364 30.58 -21.77 -14.04
C THR A 364 29.96 -21.80 -15.44
N THR A 365 29.15 -22.82 -15.73
CA THR A 365 28.48 -22.99 -17.03
C THR A 365 27.02 -22.54 -17.00
N ASN A 366 26.49 -22.12 -18.15
CA ASN A 366 25.07 -21.81 -18.32
C ASN A 366 24.19 -23.00 -17.96
N GLY A 367 23.11 -22.73 -17.22
CA GLY A 367 22.11 -23.73 -16.83
C GLY A 367 22.48 -24.55 -15.60
N SER A 368 23.66 -24.32 -14.99
CA SER A 368 23.99 -24.98 -13.72
C SER A 368 23.07 -24.51 -12.61
N SER A 369 22.39 -25.46 -11.97
CA SER A 369 21.47 -25.19 -10.86
C SER A 369 22.17 -24.58 -9.65
N LEU A 370 21.46 -23.73 -8.93
CA LEU A 370 21.89 -23.22 -7.63
C LEU A 370 21.56 -24.23 -6.54
N GLN A 371 22.39 -24.20 -5.50
CA GLN A 371 22.22 -24.96 -4.28
C GLN A 371 22.37 -24.05 -3.07
N GLN A 372 22.02 -24.59 -1.89
CA GLN A 372 22.39 -23.99 -0.62
C GLN A 372 23.61 -24.71 -0.05
N TRP A 373 24.52 -23.96 0.57
CA TRP A 373 25.70 -24.53 1.20
C TRP A 373 26.14 -23.71 2.41
N SER A 374 26.79 -24.37 3.36
CA SER A 374 27.41 -23.72 4.53
C SER A 374 28.33 -22.57 4.09
N GLY A 375 28.27 -21.43 4.79
CA GLY A 375 29.02 -20.23 4.39
C GLY A 375 30.54 -20.41 4.43
N SER A 376 31.23 -19.95 3.39
CA SER A 376 32.69 -19.99 3.23
C SER A 376 33.23 -18.68 2.64
N SER A 377 34.53 -18.55 2.40
CA SER A 377 35.10 -17.39 1.69
C SER A 377 35.05 -17.51 0.16
N SER A 378 34.54 -18.63 -0.36
CA SER A 378 34.61 -18.95 -1.79
C SER A 378 33.74 -18.01 -2.65
N TYR A 379 34.24 -17.66 -3.83
CA TYR A 379 33.59 -16.70 -4.73
C TYR A 379 32.29 -17.20 -5.35
N ASN A 380 32.05 -18.51 -5.39
CA ASN A 380 30.78 -19.11 -5.83
C ASN A 380 29.59 -18.77 -4.91
N GLN A 381 29.84 -18.23 -3.71
CA GLN A 381 28.81 -17.79 -2.75
C GLN A 381 28.65 -16.26 -2.68
N GLN A 382 29.33 -15.52 -3.56
CA GLN A 382 29.38 -14.05 -3.51
C GLN A 382 28.68 -13.46 -4.71
N TRP A 383 27.77 -12.53 -4.45
CA TRP A 383 26.85 -11.97 -5.43
C TRP A 383 26.96 -10.45 -5.46
N LYS A 384 27.08 -9.89 -6.66
CA LYS A 384 26.97 -8.46 -6.89
C LYS A 384 25.53 -8.14 -7.30
N PHE A 385 24.93 -7.19 -6.61
CA PHE A 385 23.61 -6.67 -6.94
C PHE A 385 23.79 -5.53 -7.94
N ILE A 386 23.37 -5.75 -9.19
CA ILE A 386 23.42 -4.76 -10.28
C ILE A 386 22.00 -4.19 -10.42
N GLN A 387 21.83 -2.93 -10.00
CA GLN A 387 20.53 -2.25 -10.06
C GLN A 387 20.11 -2.00 -11.52
N LEU A 388 18.81 -2.16 -11.80
CA LEU A 388 18.20 -1.94 -13.12
C LEU A 388 17.45 -0.61 -13.21
#